data_AF-A0A919ZVX2-F1
#
_entry.id   AF-A0A919ZVX2-F1
#
_cell.length_a   1.000
_cell.length_b   1.000
_cell.length_c   1.000
_cell.angle_alpha   90.00
_cell.angle_beta   90.00
_cell.angle_gamma   90.00
#
_symmetry.space_group_name_H-M   'P 1'
#
loop_
_entity.id
_entity.type
_entity.pdbx_description
1 polymer ?
#
loop_
_entity_poly.entity_id
_entity_poly.type
_entity_poly.pdbx_seq_one_letter_code
_entity_poly.pdbx_strand_id
1 'polypeptide(L)'
;MKAAFIINDFETMNLEKDTSIFLIKEAQKNNIDTYAFDTSDILVEDSKIKATVNEVFFQSKFRERHLSAKPFFNLKDFDFVINRLNPPFNKEICI
;
A
#
# COMPACT_ATOMS: atom_id res chain seq x y z
N MET A 1 -14.38 -3.69 -3.56
CA MET A 1 -13.71 -2.37 -3.69
C MET A 1 -12.24 -2.57 -3.40
N LYS A 2 -11.35 -1.76 -3.98
CA LYS A 2 -9.90 -1.92 -3.86
C LYS A 2 -9.25 -0.65 -3.33
N ALA A 3 -8.41 -0.81 -2.31
CA ALA A 3 -7.62 0.27 -1.73
C ALA A 3 -6.12 -0.06 -1.82
N ALA A 4 -5.35 0.88 -2.35
CA ALA A 4 -3.90 0.79 -2.45
C ALA A 4 -3.25 1.73 -1.44
N PHE A 5 -2.24 1.26 -0.71
CA PHE A 5 -1.50 2.02 0.28
C PHE A 5 -0.04 2.19 -0.19
N ILE A 6 0.41 3.44 -0.32
CA ILE A 6 1.80 3.76 -0.64
C ILE A 6 2.57 3.85 0.69
N ILE A 7 3.41 2.86 0.98
CA ILE A 7 4.15 2.72 2.26
C ILE A 7 5.59 2.28 1.94
N ASN A 8 6.57 3.08 2.35
CA ASN A 8 8.00 2.85 2.10
C ASN A 8 8.62 1.76 3.00
N ASP A 9 8.16 1.67 4.24
CA ASP A 9 8.75 0.78 5.25
C ASP A 9 7.81 -0.37 5.62
N PHE A 10 6.98 -0.84 4.68
CA PHE A 10 5.90 -1.79 4.99
C PHE A 10 6.42 -3.09 5.64
N GLU A 11 7.62 -3.53 5.27
CA GLU A 11 8.25 -4.73 5.82
C GLU A 11 8.88 -4.49 7.19
N THR A 12 9.38 -3.29 7.47
CA THR A 12 10.14 -2.98 8.68
C THR A 12 9.30 -2.26 9.75
N MET A 13 8.11 -1.78 9.38
CA MET A 13 7.24 -1.02 10.26
C MET A 13 6.63 -1.85 11.40
N ASN A 14 6.37 -1.17 12.52
CA ASN A 14 5.79 -1.77 13.70
C ASN A 14 4.26 -1.94 13.55
N LEU A 15 3.82 -3.18 13.39
CA LEU A 15 2.42 -3.55 13.18
C LEU A 15 1.45 -3.16 14.30
N GLU A 16 1.95 -2.82 15.49
CA GLU A 16 1.14 -2.45 16.65
C GLU A 16 0.96 -0.95 16.82
N LYS A 17 1.90 -0.16 16.29
CA LYS A 17 1.93 1.30 16.51
C LYS A 17 1.66 2.10 15.25
N ASP A 18 1.77 1.49 14.07
CA ASP A 18 1.60 2.21 12.82
C ASP A 18 0.11 2.48 12.50
N THR A 19 -0.22 3.76 12.31
CA THR A 19 -1.57 4.22 11.94
C THR A 19 -2.02 3.69 10.59
N SER A 20 -1.09 3.38 9.68
CA SER A 20 -1.37 2.78 8.37
C SER A 20 -1.96 1.38 8.52
N ILE A 21 -1.53 0.61 9.54
CA ILE A 21 -2.09 -0.71 9.84
C ILE A 21 -3.51 -0.63 10.35
N PHE A 22 -3.83 0.37 11.18
CA PHE A 22 -5.19 0.58 11.63
C PHE A 22 -6.13 0.89 10.46
N LEU A 23 -5.68 1.70 9.50
CA LEU A 23 -6.44 2.00 8.29
C LEU A 23 -6.66 0.77 7.41
N ILE A 24 -5.62 -0.05 7.21
CA ILE A 24 -5.75 -1.30 6.43
C ILE A 24 -6.73 -2.26 7.11
N LYS A 25 -6.63 -2.44 8.42
CA LYS A 25 -7.56 -3.29 9.18
C LYS A 25 -9.00 -2.80 9.10
N GLU A 26 -9.20 -1.48 9.17
CA GLU A 26 -10.54 -0.89 9.06
C GLU A 26 -11.11 -1.04 7.64
N ALA A 27 -10.29 -0.86 6.60
CA ALA A 27 -10.68 -1.13 5.22
C ALA A 27 -11.10 -2.59 5.03
N GLN A 28 -10.33 -3.55 5.57
CA GLN A 28 -10.66 -4.98 5.51
C GLN A 28 -11.98 -5.32 6.21
N LYS A 29 -12.27 -4.72 7.38
CA LYS A 29 -13.58 -4.90 8.06
C LYS A 29 -14.75 -4.42 7.21
N ASN A 30 -14.52 -3.45 6.33
CA ASN A 30 -15.52 -2.92 5.41
C ASN A 30 -15.56 -3.68 4.07
N ASN A 31 -14.95 -4.88 4.00
CA ASN A 31 -14.88 -5.71 2.79
C ASN A 31 -14.18 -5.00 1.61
N ILE A 32 -13.15 -4.21 1.91
CA ILE A 32 -12.30 -3.58 0.91
C ILE A 32 -11.02 -4.42 0.79
N ASP A 33 -10.67 -4.80 -0.43
CA ASP A 33 -9.44 -5.50 -0.75
C ASP A 33 -8.27 -4.53 -0.62
N THR A 34 -7.29 -4.87 0.20
CA THR A 34 -6.19 -3.97 0.56
C THR A 34 -4.87 -4.42 -0.02
N TYR A 35 -4.13 -3.46 -0.59
CA TYR A 35 -2.86 -3.69 -1.24
C TYR A 35 -1.83 -2.66 -0.76
N ALA A 36 -0.56 -3.06 -0.66
CA ALA A 36 0.53 -2.17 -0.26
C ALA A 36 1.72 -2.26 -1.23
N PHE A 37 2.36 -1.13 -1.48
CA PHE A 37 3.51 -1.00 -2.36
C PHE A 37 4.37 0.22 -2.00
N ASP A 38 5.65 0.19 -2.40
CA ASP A 38 6.54 1.35 -2.31
C ASP A 38 6.44 2.19 -3.61
N THR A 39 6.76 3.47 -3.52
CA THR A 39 7.08 4.30 -4.69
C THR A 39 8.11 3.68 -5.64
N SER A 40 9.08 2.91 -5.14
CA SER A 40 10.04 2.20 -5.99
C SER A 40 9.40 1.11 -6.86
N ASP A 41 8.21 0.65 -6.51
CA ASP A 41 7.46 -0.36 -7.26
C ASP A 41 6.54 0.26 -8.33
N ILE A 42 6.57 1.59 -8.51
CA ILE A 42 5.78 2.32 -9.52
C ILE A 42 6.53 2.34 -10.86
N LEU A 43 5.83 1.95 -11.92
CA LEU A 43 6.27 2.05 -13.31
C LEU A 43 5.33 2.98 -14.09
N VAL A 44 5.90 3.94 -14.81
CA VAL A 44 5.16 4.82 -15.73
C VAL A 44 5.45 4.38 -17.16
N GLU A 45 4.42 3.90 -17.86
CA GLU A 45 4.52 3.42 -19.25
C GLU A 45 3.27 3.83 -20.02
N ASP A 46 3.41 4.38 -21.22
CA ASP A 46 2.31 4.79 -22.10
C ASP A 46 1.23 5.67 -21.42
N SER A 47 1.65 6.63 -20.59
CA SER A 47 0.76 7.49 -19.78
C SER A 47 -0.12 6.72 -18.78
N LYS A 48 0.22 5.47 -18.47
CA LYS A 48 -0.40 4.65 -17.43
C LYS A 48 0.57 4.49 -16.28
N ILE A 49 0.05 4.58 -15.06
CA ILE A 49 0.82 4.35 -13.84
C ILE A 49 0.49 2.93 -13.38
N LYS A 50 1.47 2.04 -13.50
CA LYS A 50 1.38 0.65 -13.05
C LYS A 50 2.18 0.54 -11.75
N ALA A 51 1.75 -0.33 -10.85
CA ALA A 51 2.50 -0.64 -9.65
C ALA A 51 2.55 -2.15 -9.45
N THR A 52 3.71 -2.62 -9.00
CA THR A 52 3.83 -3.96 -8.44
C THR A 52 3.33 -3.91 -7.00
N VAL A 53 2.15 -4.47 -6.77
CA VAL A 53 1.50 -4.38 -5.45
C VAL A 53 1.54 -5.72 -4.73
N ASN A 54 1.61 -5.69 -3.42
CA ASN A 54 1.40 -6.88 -2.61
C ASN A 54 0.00 -6.82 -2.02
N GLU A 55 -0.77 -7.90 -2.16
CA GLU A 55 -2.03 -8.03 -1.43
C GLU A 55 -1.73 -8.20 0.07
N VAL A 56 -2.43 -7.42 0.89
CA VAL A 56 -2.25 -7.41 2.34
C VAL A 56 -3.47 -8.01 2.99
N PHE A 57 -3.25 -9.00 3.86
CA PHE A 57 -4.29 -9.63 4.66
C PHE A 57 -3.82 -9.79 6.11
N PHE A 58 -4.69 -9.43 7.05
CA PHE A 58 -4.49 -9.65 8.49
C PHE A 58 -5.42 -10.76 8.97
N GLN A 59 -4.82 -11.85 9.45
CA GLN A 59 -5.57 -12.98 9.99
C GLN A 59 -5.97 -12.67 11.44
N SER A 60 -7.26 -12.73 11.78
CA SER A 60 -7.80 -12.20 13.05
C SER A 60 -7.23 -12.78 14.35
N LYS A 61 -6.51 -13.91 14.28
CA LYS A 61 -5.92 -14.61 15.45
C LYS A 61 -4.40 -14.47 15.58
N PHE A 62 -3.70 -14.07 14.53
CA PHE A 62 -2.25 -13.96 14.53
C PHE A 62 -1.86 -12.53 14.14
N ARG A 63 -0.87 -11.96 14.82
CA ARG A 63 -0.23 -10.69 14.41
C ARG A 63 0.65 -10.89 13.18
N GLU A 64 0.17 -11.70 12.24
CA GLU A 64 0.88 -12.13 11.05
C GLU A 64 0.27 -11.41 9.86
N ARG A 65 1.14 -10.81 9.05
CA ARG A 65 0.80 -10.23 7.77
C ARG A 65 1.23 -11.23 6.70
N HIS A 66 0.35 -11.50 5.75
CA HIS A 66 0.75 -12.21 4.54
C HIS A 66 0.81 -11.23 3.38
N LEU A 67 1.89 -11.35 2.63
CA LEU A 67 2.03 -10.71 1.33
C LEU A 67 1.88 -11.82 0.30
N SER A 68 0.79 -11.76 -0.46
CA SER A 68 0.62 -12.61 -1.63
C SER A 68 1.59 -12.17 -2.72
N ALA A 69 1.66 -12.94 -3.82
CA ALA A 69 2.47 -12.62 -5.00
C ALA A 69 2.26 -11.16 -5.44
N LYS A 70 3.20 -10.65 -6.24
CA LYS A 70 3.33 -9.29 -6.74
C LYS A 70 2.59 -9.09 -8.09
N PRO A 71 1.25 -8.99 -8.17
CA PRO A 71 0.56 -8.68 -9.42
C PRO A 71 0.84 -7.23 -9.84
N PHE A 72 0.91 -7.03 -11.15
CA PHE A 72 0.90 -5.70 -11.74
C PHE A 72 -0.53 -5.18 -11.81
N PHE A 73 -0.79 -4.04 -11.17
CA PHE A 73 -2.06 -3.34 -11.30
C PHE A 73 -1.86 -1.94 -11.88
N ASN A 74 -2.82 -1.47 -12.67
CA ASN A 74 -2.91 -0.05 -12.99
C ASN A 74 -3.49 0.67 -11.78
N LEU A 75 -2.89 1.79 -11.36
CA LEU A 75 -3.41 2.55 -10.21
C LEU A 75 -4.85 3.05 -10.43
N LYS A 76 -5.28 3.17 -11.69
CA LYS A 76 -6.68 3.49 -12.05
C LYS A 76 -7.68 2.38 -11.71
N ASP A 77 -7.23 1.15 -11.48
CA ASP A 77 -8.08 0.01 -11.15
C ASP A 77 -8.46 -0.03 -9.66
N PHE A 78 -7.89 0.87 -8.85
CA PHE A 78 -8.20 1.01 -7.43
C PHE A 78 -9.24 2.12 -7.22
N ASP A 79 -10.18 1.87 -6.30
CA ASP A 79 -11.16 2.86 -5.88
C ASP A 79 -10.50 3.95 -5.00
N PHE A 80 -9.48 3.56 -4.22
CA PHE A 80 -8.74 4.44 -3.34
C PHE A 80 -7.23 4.22 -3.44
N VAL A 81 -6.47 5.31 -3.42
CA VAL A 81 -5.00 5.30 -3.27
C VAL A 81 -4.65 6.21 -2.09
N ILE A 82 -4.10 5.62 -1.04
CA ILE A 82 -3.76 6.30 0.21
C ILE A 82 -2.24 6.47 0.30
N ASN A 83 -1.77 7.71 0.33
CA ASN A 83 -0.35 8.01 0.55
C ASN A 83 -0.02 8.00 2.05
N ARG A 84 0.89 7.10 2.47
CA ARG A 84 1.36 6.93 3.84
C ARG A 84 2.88 6.99 3.94
N LEU A 85 3.54 7.65 3.00
CA LEU A 85 4.98 7.88 3.04
C LEU A 85 5.37 8.69 4.29
N ASN A 86 6.41 8.22 4.98
CA ASN A 86 7.01 8.96 6.07
C ASN A 86 7.69 10.23 5.53
N PRO A 87 7.58 11.39 6.22
CA PRO A 87 8.46 12.53 5.98
C PRO A 87 9.95 12.12 6.15
N PRO A 88 10.91 12.76 5.48
CA PRO A 88 10.88 14.15 5.04
C PRO A 88 10.44 14.32 3.58
N PHE A 89 9.50 15.25 3.36
CA PHE A 89 9.22 15.75 2.02
C PHE A 89 10.40 16.61 1.56
N ASN A 90 11.27 16.05 0.72
CA ASN A 90 12.42 16.78 0.21
C ASN A 90 11.99 17.70 -0.95
N LYS A 91 11.68 18.96 -0.64
CA LYS A 91 11.25 19.99 -1.60
C LYS A 91 12.26 20.26 -2.73
N GLU A 92 13.51 19.83 -2.58
CA GLU A 92 14.60 20.16 -3.50
C GLU A 92 14.66 19.24 -4.74
N ILE A 93 14.07 18.04 -4.70
CA ILE A 93 14.10 17.07 -5.81
C ILE A 93 12.72 17.01 -6.49
N CYS A 94 12.15 18.19 -6.74
CA CYS A 94 11.05 18.39 -7.66
C CYS A 94 11.48 19.52 -8.61
N ILE A 95 12.34 19.18 -9.57
CA ILE A 95 12.67 20.01 -10.73
C ILE A 95 12.42 19.16 -11.97
#